data_AF-A0A7C5NZK9-F1
#
_entry.id   AF-A0A7C5NZK9-F1
#
_cell.length_a   1.000
_cell.length_b   1.000
_cell.length_c   1.000
_cell.angle_alpha   90.00
_cell.angle_beta   90.00
_cell.angle_gamma   90.00
#
_symmetry.space_group_name_H-M   'P 1'
#
loop_
_entity.id
_entity.type
_entity.pdbx_description
1 polymer ?
#
loop_
_entity_poly.entity_id
_entity_poly.type
_entity_poly.pdbx_seq_one_letter_code
_entity_poly.pdbx_strand_id
1 'polypeptide(L)'
;MEHQGFTLWFTGLSGAGKSTLAQAVAEQLRARGMKVEVLDGDVIRTNLSKGLGFSKEDRDTNIRRIGWVCEVLSRNNVVAIAAAI
;
A
#
# COMPACT_ATOMS: atom_id res chain seq x y z
N MET A 1 -10.96 5.47 -20.63
CA MET A 1 -11.43 6.38 -19.56
C MET A 1 -10.23 6.89 -18.83
N GLU A 2 -10.08 8.20 -18.68
CA GLU A 2 -9.13 8.74 -17.71
C GLU A 2 -9.67 8.47 -16.32
N HIS A 3 -8.81 8.00 -15.42
CA HIS A 3 -9.16 7.78 -14.02
C HIS A 3 -8.19 8.55 -13.12
N GLN A 4 -8.70 9.00 -11.97
CA GLN A 4 -7.86 9.59 -10.93
C GLN A 4 -7.25 8.48 -10.08
N GLY A 5 -6.00 8.67 -9.66
CA GLY A 5 -5.34 7.82 -8.67
C GLY A 5 -5.82 8.15 -7.26
N PHE A 6 -5.77 7.17 -6.37
CA PHE A 6 -6.07 7.34 -4.95
C PHE A 6 -5.36 6.29 -4.12
N THR A 7 -5.31 6.50 -2.81
CA THR A 7 -4.75 5.53 -1.87
C THR A 7 -5.89 4.79 -1.15
N LEU A 8 -5.85 3.47 -1.18
CA LEU A 8 -6.66 2.59 -0.34
C LEU A 8 -5.75 1.97 0.73
N TRP A 9 -6.06 2.18 2.00
CA TRP A 9 -5.22 1.72 3.09
C TRP A 9 -5.97 0.74 3.99
N PHE A 10 -5.58 -0.53 3.93
CA PHE A 10 -6.11 -1.55 4.83
C PHE A 10 -5.34 -1.55 6.15
N THR A 11 -6.07 -1.49 7.26
CA THR A 11 -5.54 -1.65 8.61
C THR A 11 -6.26 -2.79 9.32
N GLY A 12 -5.60 -3.40 10.30
CA GLY A 12 -6.19 -4.46 11.10
C GLY A 12 -5.12 -5.35 11.73
N LEU A 13 -5.53 -6.31 12.54
CA LEU A 13 -4.60 -7.25 13.17
C LEU A 13 -3.86 -8.11 12.13
N SER A 14 -2.75 -8.72 12.54
CA SER A 14 -2.11 -9.77 11.75
C SER A 14 -3.09 -10.93 11.54
N GLY A 15 -3.15 -11.47 10.31
CA GLY A 15 -4.11 -12.52 9.95
C GLY A 15 -5.54 -12.06 9.68
N ALA A 16 -5.87 -10.76 9.77
CA ALA A 16 -7.22 -10.24 9.52
C ALA A 16 -7.67 -10.26 8.02
N GLY A 17 -6.85 -10.82 7.12
CA GLY A 17 -7.19 -10.93 5.69
C GLY A 17 -6.91 -9.70 4.83
N LYS A 18 -6.13 -8.72 5.32
CA LYS A 18 -5.81 -7.47 4.59
C LYS A 18 -5.20 -7.72 3.21
N SER A 19 -4.19 -8.59 3.12
CA SER A 19 -3.54 -8.93 1.85
C SER A 19 -4.50 -9.62 0.89
N THR A 20 -5.38 -10.50 1.40
CA THR A 20 -6.41 -11.17 0.59
C THR A 20 -7.38 -10.16 -0.02
N LEU A 21 -7.91 -9.22 0.78
CA LEU A 21 -8.79 -8.17 0.29
C LEU A 21 -8.06 -7.22 -0.67
N ALA A 22 -6.81 -6.86 -0.38
CA ALA A 22 -6.01 -5.98 -1.23
C ALA A 22 -5.83 -6.55 -2.64
N GLN A 23 -5.52 -7.85 -2.75
CA GLN A 23 -5.38 -8.50 -4.06
C GLN A 23 -6.72 -8.59 -4.81
N ALA A 24 -7.79 -9.00 -4.13
CA ALA A 24 -9.12 -9.06 -4.74
C ALA A 24 -9.59 -7.70 -5.26
N VAL A 25 -9.40 -6.63 -4.48
CA VAL A 25 -9.71 -5.25 -4.93
C VAL A 25 -8.81 -4.83 -6.09
N ALA A 26 -7.51 -5.17 -6.05
CA ALA A 26 -6.58 -4.84 -7.12
C ALA A 26 -7.00 -5.47 -8.45
N GLU A 27 -7.39 -6.75 -8.45
CA GLU A 27 -7.90 -7.46 -9.63
C GLU A 27 -9.13 -6.76 -10.21
N GLN A 28 -10.10 -6.39 -9.37
CA GLN A 28 -11.32 -5.71 -9.83
C GLN A 28 -11.05 -4.32 -10.41
N LEU A 29 -10.13 -3.55 -9.82
CA LEU A 29 -9.76 -2.23 -10.32
C LEU A 29 -8.95 -2.32 -11.63
N ARG A 30 -8.04 -3.29 -11.74
CA ARG A 30 -7.31 -3.57 -12.98
C ARG A 30 -8.25 -4.00 -14.10
N ALA A 31 -9.24 -4.85 -13.81
CA ALA A 31 -10.27 -5.25 -14.77
C ALA A 31 -11.11 -4.08 -15.30
N ARG A 32 -11.22 -2.98 -14.52
CA ARG A 32 -11.85 -1.72 -14.94
C ARG A 32 -10.90 -0.79 -15.71
N GLY A 33 -9.69 -1.24 -16.03
CA GLY A 33 -8.69 -0.49 -16.79
C GLY A 33 -7.88 0.52 -15.97
N MET A 34 -7.88 0.40 -14.63
CA MET A 34 -7.10 1.30 -13.77
C MET A 34 -5.67 0.81 -13.57
N LYS A 35 -4.72 1.74 -13.46
CA LYS A 35 -3.35 1.44 -13.01
C LYS A 35 -3.37 1.21 -11.50
N VAL A 36 -2.88 0.07 -11.03
CA VAL A 36 -2.96 -0.32 -9.62
C VAL A 36 -1.65 -0.94 -9.15
N GLU A 37 -1.13 -0.41 -8.05
CA GLU A 37 0.04 -0.94 -7.33
C GLU A 37 -0.34 -1.37 -5.92
N VAL A 38 0.12 -2.56 -5.53
CA VAL A 38 -0.12 -3.13 -4.19
C VAL A 38 1.17 -3.07 -3.39
N LEU A 39 1.15 -2.35 -2.28
CA LEU A 39 2.23 -2.25 -1.30
C LEU A 39 1.88 -3.17 -0.12
N ASP A 40 2.21 -4.45 -0.26
CA ASP A 40 2.02 -5.43 0.80
C ASP A 40 3.20 -5.48 1.78
N GLY A 41 3.07 -6.31 2.82
CA GLY A 41 4.09 -6.45 3.86
C GLY A 41 5.46 -6.90 3.36
N ASP A 42 5.52 -7.71 2.30
CA ASP A 42 6.78 -8.25 1.78
C ASP A 42 7.50 -7.20 0.92
N VAL A 43 6.78 -6.48 0.06
CA VAL A 43 7.32 -5.36 -0.72
C VAL A 43 7.85 -4.27 0.21
N ILE A 44 7.08 -3.94 1.25
CA ILE A 44 7.44 -2.90 2.23
C ILE A 44 8.65 -3.31 3.05
N ARG A 45 8.67 -4.54 3.62
CA ARG A 45 9.83 -5.01 4.40
C ARG A 45 11.11 -5.03 3.59
N THR A 46 11.03 -5.45 2.33
CA THR A 46 12.20 -5.59 1.46
C THR A 46 12.77 -4.24 1.05
N ASN A 47 11.90 -3.28 0.69
CA ASN A 47 12.33 -2.06 0.00
C ASN A 47 12.28 -0.80 0.87
N LEU A 48 11.37 -0.73 1.84
CA LEU A 48 11.07 0.49 2.59
C LEU A 48 11.46 0.41 4.08
N SER A 49 11.54 -0.80 4.65
CA SER A 49 11.86 -1.00 6.07
C SER A 49 13.35 -1.16 6.38
N LYS A 50 14.24 -1.10 5.38
CA LYS A 50 15.68 -1.22 5.62
C LYS A 50 16.16 -0.13 6.60
N GLY A 51 16.89 -0.56 7.63
CA GLY A 51 17.43 0.29 8.69
C GLY A 51 16.43 0.65 9.80
N LEU A 52 15.22 0.08 9.80
CA LEU A 52 14.22 0.29 10.85
C LEU A 52 14.14 -0.95 11.77
N GLY A 53 14.06 -0.71 13.08
CA GLY A 53 13.78 -1.73 14.09
C GLY A 53 12.29 -1.83 14.44
N PHE A 54 11.98 -2.19 15.69
CA PHE A 54 10.61 -2.34 16.21
C PHE A 54 10.20 -1.25 17.20
N SER A 55 11.01 -0.20 17.35
CA SER A 55 10.66 0.94 18.20
C SER A 55 9.38 1.63 17.70
N LYS A 56 8.81 2.51 18.52
CA LYS A 56 7.64 3.29 18.09
C LYS A 56 8.03 4.24 16.96
N GLU A 57 9.19 4.86 17.09
CA GLU A 57 9.76 5.82 16.15
C GLU A 57 10.07 5.16 14.79
N ASP A 58 10.59 3.93 14.81
CA ASP A 58 10.82 3.14 13.60
C ASP A 58 9.50 2.80 12.90
N ARG A 59 8.47 2.41 13.66
CA ARG A 59 7.13 2.12 13.12
C ARG A 59 6.51 3.37 12.51
N ASP A 60 6.57 4.51 13.19
CA ASP A 60 6.08 5.79 12.68
C ASP A 60 6.82 6.19 11.39
N THR A 61 8.13 5.97 11.34
CA THR A 61 8.95 6.23 10.15
C THR A 61 8.56 5.31 8.99
N ASN A 62 8.33 4.03 9.27
CA ASN A 62 7.86 3.08 8.26
C ASN A 62 6.51 3.51 7.65
N ILE A 63 5.56 3.92 8.50
CA ILE A 63 4.25 4.43 8.07
C ILE A 63 4.41 5.67 7.18
N ARG A 64 5.26 6.63 7.56
CA ARG A 64 5.52 7.84 6.76
C ARG A 64 6.14 7.49 5.40
N ARG A 65 7.06 6.53 5.33
CA ARG A 65 7.67 6.08 4.06
C ARG A 65 6.63 5.47 3.13
N ILE A 66 5.77 4.59 3.64
CA ILE A 66 4.67 3.99 2.87
C ILE A 66 3.72 5.09 2.37
N GLY A 67 3.32 6.01 3.26
CA GLY A 67 2.45 7.14 2.93
C GLY A 67 3.00 8.00 1.80
N TRP A 68 4.29 8.32 1.82
CA TRP A 68 4.94 9.08 0.76
C TRP A 68 4.90 8.36 -0.60
N VAL A 69 5.16 7.04 -0.63
CA VAL A 69 5.06 6.25 -1.87
C VAL A 69 3.62 6.24 -2.38
N CYS A 70 2.64 6.02 -1.49
CA CYS A 70 1.21 6.06 -1.84
C CYS A 70 0.80 7.42 -2.45
N GLU A 71 1.27 8.53 -1.89
CA GLU A 71 1.02 9.88 -2.40
C GLU A 71 1.62 10.06 -3.81
N VAL A 72 2.89 9.66 -4.00
CA VAL A 72 3.59 9.74 -5.29
C VAL A 72 2.88 8.94 -6.37
N LEU A 73 2.37 7.75 -6.04
CA LEU A 73 1.59 6.92 -6.97
C LEU A 73 0.23 7.56 -7.28
N SER A 74 -0.50 7.99 -6.25
CA SER A 74 -1.85 8.54 -6.37
C SER A 74 -1.88 9.79 -7.25
N ARG A 75 -0.92 10.71 -7.06
CA ARG A 75 -0.83 11.93 -7.88
C ARG A 75 -0.45 11.69 -9.35
N ASN A 76 0.02 10.48 -9.68
CA ASN A 76 0.34 10.05 -11.05
C ASN A 76 -0.73 9.12 -11.64
N ASN A 77 -1.97 9.22 -11.15
CA ASN A 77 -3.11 8.43 -11.61
C ASN A 77 -2.92 6.91 -11.42
N VAL A 78 -2.23 6.49 -10.36
CA VAL A 78 -2.14 5.09 -9.95
C VAL A 78 -2.94 4.89 -8.67
N VAL A 79 -3.72 3.83 -8.59
CA VAL A 79 -4.34 3.42 -7.33
C VAL A 79 -3.29 2.70 -6.49
N ALA A 80 -2.90 3.29 -5.36
CA ALA A 80 -1.99 2.67 -4.40
C ALA A 80 -2.79 1.93 -3.34
N ILE A 81 -2.55 0.63 -3.18
CA ILE A 81 -3.22 -0.20 -2.16
C ILE A 81 -2.19 -0.62 -1.12
N ALA A 82 -2.29 -0.11 0.11
CA ALA A 82 -1.40 -0.48 1.22
C ALA A 82 -2.05 -1.53 2.12
N ALA A 83 -1.32 -2.60 2.44
CA ALA A 83 -1.80 -3.71 3.27
C ALA A 83 -0.72 -4.34 4.17
N ALA A 84 0.13 -3.51 4.80
CA ALA A 84 1.29 -3.96 5.58
C ALA A 84 1.24 -3.65 7.08
N ILE A 85 0.10 -3.17 7.59
CA ILE A 85 -0.09 -2.77 8.99
C ILE A 85 -1.13 -3.65 9.65
#